data_AF-A0A970Z802-F1
#
_entry.id   AF-A0A970Z802-F1
#
_cell.length_a   1.000
_cell.length_b   1.000
_cell.length_c   1.000
_cell.angle_alpha   90.00
_cell.angle_beta   90.00
_cell.angle_gamma   90.00
#
_symmetry.space_group_name_H-M   'P 1'
#
loop_
_entity.id
_entity.type
_entity.pdbx_description
1 polymer ?
#
loop_
_entity_poly.entity_id
_entity_poly.type
_entity_poly.pdbx_seq_one_letter_code
_entity_poly.pdbx_strand_id
1 'polypeptide(L)'
;MFVLDYRGQGDCAVWAQIGGKAVELMQKLTILTGAAKYDAACTSSGADRAGGQGLGNALPAGCCHAFSADGRCISLLKVLLTNHCVYDCKYCVNRSSNDVPRTAFTPRELAELTIQFYRRNYIEGLFLSSGVVQSPDHTMERMIAVLELLRGEYNFWGYIHAKAIPGASAALIDRMGRLADRLSINVELPSEQSLRQLAPNKSREGIFRPMGLIAQQLQQNTQELAIYHRAAKFVPAGQATQMIIGAS
;
A
#
# COMPACT_ATOMS: atom_id res chain seq x y z
N MET A 1 40.42 -29.91 -10.40
CA MET A 1 39.93 -30.42 -11.69
C MET A 1 38.59 -31.12 -11.45
N PHE A 2 37.51 -30.36 -11.55
CA PHE A 2 36.19 -30.82 -11.99
C PHE A 2 35.58 -29.60 -12.67
N VAL A 3 35.62 -29.63 -14.00
CA VAL A 3 34.98 -28.66 -14.88
C VAL A 3 33.53 -29.12 -15.01
N LEU A 4 32.58 -28.27 -14.63
CA LEU A 4 31.22 -28.35 -15.15
C LEU A 4 30.80 -26.94 -15.59
N ASP A 5 30.66 -26.86 -16.91
CA ASP A 5 30.22 -25.75 -17.74
C ASP A 5 28.78 -25.37 -17.39
N TYR A 6 28.54 -24.10 -17.03
CA TYR A 6 27.20 -23.58 -16.78
C TYR A 6 26.99 -22.31 -17.59
N ARG A 7 26.53 -22.49 -18.83
CA ARG A 7 26.00 -21.43 -19.68
C ARG A 7 24.55 -21.15 -19.27
N GLY A 8 24.31 -19.98 -18.68
CA GLY A 8 22.95 -19.48 -18.37
C GLY A 8 22.85 -18.66 -17.09
N GLN A 9 23.71 -17.64 -16.95
CA GLN A 9 23.75 -16.63 -15.89
C GLN A 9 22.58 -15.62 -16.07
N GLY A 10 21.95 -15.03 -15.04
CA GLY A 10 22.36 -14.90 -13.65
C GLY A 10 21.21 -14.51 -12.70
N ASP A 11 21.58 -14.37 -11.42
CA ASP A 11 20.80 -13.93 -10.24
C ASP A 11 19.96 -14.94 -9.44
N CYS A 12 20.50 -16.15 -9.21
CA CYS A 12 19.97 -17.07 -8.19
C CYS A 12 20.86 -17.20 -6.92
N ALA A 13 22.06 -16.60 -6.90
CA ALA A 13 23.07 -16.93 -5.89
C ALA A 13 22.96 -16.21 -4.53
N VAL A 14 22.04 -15.26 -4.35
CA VAL A 14 21.75 -14.65 -3.03
C VAL A 14 20.68 -15.47 -2.25
N TRP A 15 19.94 -16.33 -2.94
CA TRP A 15 18.64 -16.84 -2.45
C TRP A 15 18.64 -18.32 -2.06
N ALA A 16 19.75 -19.04 -2.24
CA ALA A 16 19.85 -20.48 -2.02
C ALA A 16 19.93 -20.92 -0.53
N GLN A 17 19.86 -19.98 0.44
CA GLN A 17 19.96 -20.27 1.88
C GLN A 17 18.68 -19.94 2.68
N ILE A 18 17.57 -19.65 2.01
CA ILE A 18 16.35 -19.17 2.66
C ILE A 18 15.37 -20.34 2.86
N GLY A 19 15.02 -20.67 4.11
CA GLY A 19 14.08 -21.76 4.43
C GLY A 19 12.68 -21.57 3.83
N GLY A 20 11.88 -22.65 3.74
CA GLY A 20 10.62 -22.69 2.97
C GLY A 20 9.61 -21.57 3.27
N LYS A 21 9.49 -21.13 4.53
CA LYS A 21 8.61 -20.01 4.93
C LYS A 21 9.04 -18.66 4.33
N ALA A 22 10.34 -18.44 4.17
CA ALA A 22 10.85 -17.19 3.64
C ALA A 22 10.86 -17.18 2.10
N VAL A 23 10.94 -18.34 1.44
CA VAL A 23 10.62 -18.47 0.01
C VAL A 23 9.15 -18.10 -0.26
N GLU A 24 8.22 -18.58 0.57
CA GLU A 24 6.80 -18.23 0.48
C GLU A 24 6.58 -16.72 0.68
N LEU A 25 7.19 -16.10 1.70
CA LEU A 25 7.06 -14.67 1.98
C LEU A 25 7.56 -13.80 0.82
N MET A 26 8.68 -14.19 0.19
CA MET A 26 9.23 -13.48 -0.97
C MET A 26 8.33 -13.62 -2.19
N GLN A 27 7.74 -14.79 -2.42
CA GLN A 27 6.78 -14.97 -3.51
C GLN A 27 5.54 -14.10 -3.31
N LYS A 28 5.01 -14.01 -2.07
CA LYS A 28 3.93 -13.08 -1.72
C LYS A 28 4.32 -11.64 -2.02
N LEU A 29 5.52 -11.24 -1.61
CA LEU A 29 6.04 -9.90 -1.83
C LEU A 29 6.11 -9.56 -3.32
N THR A 30 6.66 -10.43 -4.16
CA THR A 30 6.75 -10.22 -5.61
C THR A 30 5.36 -10.02 -6.24
N ILE A 31 4.39 -10.86 -5.89
CA ILE A 31 3.02 -10.77 -6.43
C ILE A 31 2.35 -9.46 -5.97
N LEU A 32 2.42 -9.16 -4.67
CA LEU A 32 1.65 -8.06 -4.08
C LEU A 32 2.26 -6.68 -4.33
N THR A 33 3.57 -6.59 -4.53
CA THR A 33 4.22 -5.33 -4.96
C THR A 33 4.00 -5.10 -6.47
N GLY A 34 4.07 -6.15 -7.28
CA GLY A 34 3.72 -6.10 -8.70
C GLY A 34 2.26 -5.69 -8.92
N ALA A 35 1.34 -6.19 -8.10
CA ALA A 35 -0.06 -5.80 -8.12
C ALA A 35 -0.30 -4.34 -7.65
N ALA A 36 0.54 -3.82 -6.76
CA ALA A 36 0.47 -2.43 -6.26
C ALA A 36 1.04 -1.39 -7.25
N LYS A 37 1.74 -1.81 -8.31
CA LYS A 37 2.45 -0.86 -9.21
C LYS A 37 1.53 0.21 -9.82
N TYR A 38 0.26 -0.12 -10.04
CA TYR A 38 -0.75 0.78 -10.63
C TYR A 38 -1.35 1.81 -9.66
N ASP A 39 -1.06 1.72 -8.36
CA ASP A 39 -1.44 2.78 -7.41
C ASP A 39 -0.55 4.02 -7.64
N ALA A 40 -1.10 5.10 -8.20
CA ALA A 40 -0.36 6.33 -8.45
C ALA A 40 -0.20 7.12 -7.15
N ALA A 41 0.89 6.85 -6.42
CA ALA A 41 1.27 7.59 -5.22
C ALA A 41 2.77 7.90 -5.12
N CYS A 42 3.62 7.21 -5.91
CA CYS A 42 5.08 7.33 -5.83
C CYS A 42 5.65 7.75 -7.19
N THR A 43 6.68 8.59 -7.20
CA THR A 43 7.33 9.16 -8.40
C THR A 43 8.27 8.20 -9.13
N SER A 44 8.72 7.13 -8.46
CA SER A 44 9.64 6.14 -9.03
C SER A 44 8.99 4.80 -9.41
N SER A 45 7.64 4.70 -9.37
CA SER A 45 6.95 3.45 -9.71
C SER A 45 7.22 3.09 -11.18
N GLY A 46 7.86 1.95 -11.45
CA GLY A 46 8.11 1.46 -12.82
C GLY A 46 9.54 1.64 -13.33
N ALA A 47 10.49 2.10 -12.51
CA ALA A 47 11.91 2.11 -12.85
C ALA A 47 12.58 0.74 -12.61
N ASP A 48 11.97 -0.37 -13.04
CA ASP A 48 12.58 -1.70 -12.91
C ASP A 48 13.68 -1.88 -13.96
N ARG A 49 14.95 -1.80 -13.53
CA ARG A 49 16.10 -2.22 -14.33
C ARG A 49 16.81 -3.34 -13.59
N ALA A 50 16.70 -4.56 -14.10
CA ALA A 50 17.53 -5.65 -13.64
C ALA A 50 19.00 -5.25 -13.77
N GLY A 51 19.78 -5.40 -12.71
CA GLY A 51 21.23 -5.28 -12.79
C GLY A 51 21.75 -6.28 -13.82
N GLY A 52 22.48 -5.81 -14.82
CA GLY A 52 23.20 -6.70 -15.74
C GLY A 52 24.50 -7.19 -15.11
N GLN A 53 25.52 -7.44 -15.93
CA GLN A 53 26.89 -7.70 -15.44
C GLN A 53 27.58 -6.46 -14.81
N GLY A 54 26.85 -5.36 -14.62
CA GLY A 54 27.35 -4.11 -14.05
C GLY A 54 26.93 -3.92 -12.58
N LEU A 55 27.44 -2.86 -11.96
CA LEU A 55 27.07 -2.50 -10.59
C LEU A 55 25.71 -1.79 -10.56
N GLY A 56 24.85 -2.22 -9.63
CA GLY A 56 23.60 -1.54 -9.29
C GLY A 56 22.34 -2.22 -9.84
N ASN A 57 21.25 -2.08 -9.09
CA ASN A 57 19.89 -2.40 -9.49
C ASN A 57 19.03 -1.20 -9.11
N ALA A 58 18.02 -0.87 -9.92
CA ALA A 58 17.27 0.35 -9.74
C ALA A 58 16.53 0.40 -8.40
N LEU A 59 15.82 -0.67 -7.98
CA LEU A 59 15.13 -0.74 -6.68
C LEU A 59 14.89 -2.18 -6.20
N PRO A 60 14.93 -2.47 -4.89
CA PRO A 60 14.36 -3.69 -4.33
C PRO A 60 12.84 -3.77 -4.60
N ALA A 61 12.31 -4.97 -4.82
CA ALA A 61 10.89 -5.18 -5.13
C ALA A 61 9.97 -4.49 -4.10
N GLY A 62 9.07 -3.64 -4.57
CA GLY A 62 8.13 -2.90 -3.73
C GLY A 62 8.66 -1.59 -3.15
N CYS A 63 9.94 -1.26 -3.27
CA CYS A 63 10.41 0.06 -2.87
C CYS A 63 9.95 1.12 -3.88
N CYS A 64 9.39 2.22 -3.39
CA CYS A 64 9.02 3.39 -4.19
C CYS A 64 9.48 4.67 -3.48
N HIS A 65 9.54 5.79 -4.20
CA HIS A 65 9.85 7.10 -3.61
C HIS A 65 8.64 8.01 -3.60
N ALA A 66 8.41 8.68 -2.48
CA ALA A 66 7.38 9.70 -2.30
C ALA A 66 8.01 10.97 -1.73
N PHE A 67 7.30 12.09 -1.84
CA PHE A 67 7.73 13.35 -1.24
C PHE A 67 6.93 13.62 0.03
N SER A 68 7.62 13.86 1.14
CA SER A 68 7.00 14.35 2.37
C SER A 68 6.60 15.82 2.25
N ALA A 69 5.82 16.31 3.21
CA ALA A 69 5.29 17.68 3.17
C ALA A 69 6.40 18.77 3.22
N ASP A 70 7.57 18.44 3.75
CA ASP A 70 8.77 19.29 3.80
C ASP A 70 9.64 19.18 2.52
N GLY A 71 9.17 18.46 1.50
CA GLY A 71 9.87 18.31 0.21
C GLY A 71 10.98 17.27 0.20
N ARG A 72 11.21 16.53 1.29
CA ARG A 72 12.18 15.42 1.29
C ARG A 72 11.64 14.24 0.49
N CYS A 73 12.53 13.63 -0.30
CA CYS A 73 12.27 12.34 -0.92
C CYS A 73 12.43 11.26 0.15
N ILE A 74 11.41 10.43 0.32
CA ILE A 74 11.41 9.29 1.25
C ILE A 74 11.18 7.98 0.49
N SER A 75 11.83 6.93 0.95
CA SER A 75 11.66 5.56 0.43
C SER A 75 10.53 4.83 1.17
N LEU A 76 9.61 4.19 0.45
CA LEU A 76 8.47 3.46 1.02
C LEU A 76 8.40 2.03 0.51
N LEU A 77 7.98 1.10 1.37
CA LEU A 77 7.50 -0.21 0.93
C LEU A 77 6.07 -0.05 0.42
N LYS A 78 5.86 -0.12 -0.88
CA LYS A 78 4.56 -0.05 -1.55
C LYS A 78 4.04 -1.45 -1.83
N VAL A 79 3.00 -1.86 -1.11
CA VAL A 79 2.52 -3.23 -1.17
C VAL A 79 1.03 -3.33 -0.88
N LEU A 80 0.38 -4.33 -1.47
CA LEU A 80 -0.97 -4.71 -1.10
C LEU A 80 -0.95 -5.67 0.09
N LEU A 81 -1.87 -5.52 1.04
CA LEU A 81 -2.15 -6.57 2.02
C LEU A 81 -2.58 -7.87 1.31
N THR A 82 -3.41 -7.73 0.28
CA THR A 82 -3.80 -8.82 -0.61
C THR A 82 -4.22 -8.27 -1.97
N ASN A 83 -4.03 -9.06 -3.02
CA ASN A 83 -4.61 -8.79 -4.33
C ASN A 83 -5.92 -9.54 -4.56
N HIS A 84 -6.45 -10.32 -3.60
CA HIS A 84 -7.81 -10.84 -3.69
C HIS A 84 -8.81 -9.68 -3.64
N CYS A 85 -9.76 -9.66 -4.57
CA CYS A 85 -10.77 -8.62 -4.64
C CYS A 85 -12.11 -9.20 -5.08
N VAL A 86 -13.18 -8.85 -4.37
CA VAL A 86 -14.57 -9.21 -4.74
C VAL A 86 -15.16 -8.28 -5.81
N TYR A 87 -14.51 -7.15 -6.10
CA TYR A 87 -14.99 -6.15 -7.05
C TYR A 87 -14.47 -6.38 -8.47
N ASP A 88 -15.28 -6.03 -9.47
CA ASP A 88 -14.96 -6.21 -10.88
C ASP A 88 -14.65 -4.89 -11.61
N CYS A 89 -13.76 -4.07 -11.04
CA CYS A 89 -13.37 -2.80 -11.66
C CYS A 89 -12.60 -3.05 -12.97
N LYS A 90 -13.14 -2.65 -14.12
CA LYS A 90 -12.61 -2.94 -15.47
C LYS A 90 -11.18 -2.42 -15.72
N TYR A 91 -10.79 -1.36 -15.02
CA TYR A 91 -9.43 -0.80 -15.08
C TYR A 91 -8.43 -1.50 -14.15
N CYS A 92 -8.89 -2.35 -13.23
CA CYS A 92 -8.05 -2.93 -12.18
C CYS A 92 -7.55 -4.32 -12.58
N VAL A 93 -6.23 -4.53 -12.58
CA VAL A 93 -5.64 -5.85 -12.79
C VAL A 93 -6.11 -6.88 -11.76
N ASN A 94 -6.45 -6.41 -10.55
CA ASN A 94 -6.88 -7.23 -9.43
C ASN A 94 -8.41 -7.46 -9.41
N ARG A 95 -9.15 -7.07 -10.45
CA ARG A 95 -10.60 -7.31 -10.52
C ARG A 95 -10.94 -8.80 -10.40
N SER A 96 -12.09 -9.14 -9.83
CA SER A 96 -12.48 -10.52 -9.55
C SER A 96 -12.51 -11.42 -10.79
N SER A 97 -12.84 -10.86 -11.97
CA SER A 97 -12.89 -11.61 -13.23
C SER A 97 -11.52 -11.92 -13.87
N ASN A 98 -10.42 -11.35 -13.38
CA ASN A 98 -9.09 -11.64 -13.92
C ASN A 98 -8.48 -12.88 -13.26
N ASP A 99 -8.03 -13.82 -14.09
CA ASP A 99 -7.19 -14.95 -13.67
C ASP A 99 -5.73 -14.49 -13.55
N VAL A 100 -5.33 -14.18 -12.32
CA VAL A 100 -3.96 -13.80 -11.95
C VAL A 100 -3.60 -14.50 -10.65
N PRO A 101 -2.32 -14.82 -10.40
CA PRO A 101 -1.90 -15.39 -9.13
C PRO A 101 -2.37 -14.53 -7.95
N ARG A 102 -3.15 -15.12 -7.03
CA ARG A 102 -3.68 -14.42 -5.87
C ARG A 102 -2.98 -14.85 -4.59
N THR A 103 -2.73 -13.88 -3.72
CA THR A 103 -2.16 -14.15 -2.41
C THR A 103 -2.50 -13.06 -1.40
N ALA A 104 -2.18 -13.30 -0.14
CA ALA A 104 -2.44 -12.39 0.95
C ALA A 104 -1.35 -12.53 2.01
N PHE A 105 -0.98 -11.40 2.62
CA PHE A 105 -0.29 -11.39 3.90
C PHE A 105 -1.31 -11.49 5.04
N THR A 106 -0.90 -12.16 6.11
CA THR A 106 -1.43 -11.91 7.45
C THR A 106 -0.95 -10.53 7.94
N PRO A 107 -1.67 -9.87 8.86
CA PRO A 107 -1.22 -8.59 9.39
C PRO A 107 0.19 -8.63 10.00
N ARG A 108 0.52 -9.72 10.68
CA ARG A 108 1.84 -9.94 11.30
C ARG A 108 2.96 -10.12 10.28
N GLU A 109 2.75 -10.93 9.23
CA GLU A 109 3.74 -11.09 8.16
C GLU A 109 4.12 -9.74 7.54
N LEU A 110 3.13 -8.89 7.26
CA LEU A 110 3.38 -7.59 6.64
C LEU A 110 4.03 -6.58 7.59
N ALA A 111 3.64 -6.58 8.87
CA ALA A 111 4.30 -5.75 9.87
C ALA A 111 5.78 -6.15 10.04
N GLU A 112 6.06 -7.45 10.21
CA GLU A 112 7.42 -7.97 10.33
C GLU A 112 8.28 -7.65 9.10
N LEU A 113 7.71 -7.82 7.91
CA LEU A 113 8.38 -7.50 6.65
C LEU A 113 8.74 -6.01 6.57
N THR A 114 7.81 -5.12 6.91
CA THR A 114 8.05 -3.67 6.96
C THR A 114 9.22 -3.35 7.90
N ILE A 115 9.25 -3.94 9.10
CA ILE A 115 10.35 -3.75 10.06
C ILE A 115 11.68 -4.28 9.53
N GLN A 116 11.67 -5.40 8.82
CA GLN A 116 12.88 -5.98 8.23
C GLN A 116 13.49 -5.09 7.13
N PHE A 117 12.65 -4.46 6.30
CA PHE A 117 13.08 -3.48 5.29
C PHE A 117 13.60 -2.21 5.95
N TYR A 118 12.91 -1.71 6.98
CA TYR A 118 13.33 -0.53 7.72
C TYR A 118 14.69 -0.73 8.42
N ARG A 119 14.88 -1.85 9.12
CA ARG A 119 16.15 -2.16 9.81
C ARG A 119 17.35 -2.31 8.88
N ARG A 120 17.10 -2.57 7.58
CA ARG A 120 18.13 -2.66 6.53
C ARG A 120 18.35 -1.34 5.79
N ASN A 121 17.68 -0.26 6.24
CA ASN A 121 17.70 1.06 5.62
C ASN A 121 17.21 1.06 4.15
N TYR A 122 16.31 0.15 3.79
CA TYR A 122 15.72 0.11 2.44
C TYR A 122 14.50 1.03 2.28
N ILE A 123 13.84 1.35 3.40
CA ILE A 123 12.64 2.18 3.45
C ILE A 123 12.68 3.09 4.68
N GLU A 124 11.99 4.20 4.59
CA GLU A 124 11.63 5.11 5.69
C GLU A 124 10.15 4.99 6.09
N GLY A 125 9.36 4.22 5.33
CA GLY A 125 7.94 4.11 5.53
C GLY A 125 7.22 3.01 4.77
N LEU A 126 5.91 2.92 4.97
CA LEU A 126 5.00 1.95 4.37
C LEU A 126 3.93 2.70 3.56
N PHE A 127 3.71 2.27 2.31
CA PHE A 127 2.50 2.55 1.56
C PHE A 127 1.65 1.28 1.51
N LEU A 128 0.52 1.30 2.21
CA LEU A 128 -0.37 0.15 2.37
C LEU A 128 -1.70 0.36 1.62
N SER A 129 -2.00 -0.58 0.73
CA SER A 129 -3.29 -0.68 0.03
C SER A 129 -3.79 -2.12 0.08
N SER A 130 -4.96 -2.42 -0.48
CA SER A 130 -5.50 -3.78 -0.51
C SER A 130 -6.59 -3.95 -1.58
N GLY A 131 -6.73 -5.15 -2.11
CA GLY A 131 -7.99 -5.61 -2.66
C GLY A 131 -9.03 -5.84 -1.56
N VAL A 132 -10.31 -5.93 -1.94
CA VAL A 132 -11.43 -6.08 -0.98
C VAL A 132 -11.76 -7.55 -0.80
N VAL A 133 -11.57 -8.08 0.41
CA VAL A 133 -11.92 -9.46 0.77
C VAL A 133 -13.11 -9.43 1.70
N GLN A 134 -14.15 -10.21 1.36
CA GLN A 134 -15.45 -10.28 2.06
C GLN A 134 -16.23 -8.96 2.08
N SER A 135 -15.70 -7.92 2.71
CA SER A 135 -16.30 -6.59 2.79
C SER A 135 -15.24 -5.49 2.96
N PRO A 136 -15.60 -4.22 2.69
CA PRO A 136 -14.75 -3.06 3.01
C PRO A 136 -14.28 -3.03 4.46
N ASP A 137 -15.19 -3.28 5.41
CA ASP A 137 -14.90 -3.25 6.84
C ASP A 137 -13.92 -4.36 7.24
N HIS A 138 -14.18 -5.60 6.80
CA HIS A 138 -13.29 -6.73 7.10
C HIS A 138 -11.86 -6.48 6.57
N THR A 139 -11.76 -5.91 5.36
CA THR A 139 -10.46 -5.57 4.77
C THR A 139 -9.77 -4.47 5.59
N MET A 140 -10.51 -3.41 5.96
CA MET A 140 -9.99 -2.30 6.76
C MET A 140 -9.52 -2.73 8.14
N GLU A 141 -10.25 -3.62 8.83
CA GLU A 141 -9.84 -4.20 10.11
C GLU A 141 -8.47 -4.88 10.02
N ARG A 142 -8.24 -5.66 8.96
CA ARG A 142 -6.96 -6.33 8.75
C ARG A 142 -5.83 -5.35 8.43
N MET A 143 -6.11 -4.29 7.65
CA MET A 143 -5.13 -3.24 7.39
C MET A 143 -4.79 -2.46 8.66
N ILE A 144 -5.79 -2.15 9.50
CA ILE A 144 -5.61 -1.50 10.80
C ILE A 144 -4.75 -2.39 11.71
N ALA A 145 -4.99 -3.71 11.74
CA ALA A 145 -4.18 -4.63 12.53
C ALA A 145 -2.68 -4.59 12.16
N VAL A 146 -2.34 -4.37 10.89
CA VAL A 146 -0.93 -4.15 10.48
C VAL A 146 -0.39 -2.88 11.13
N LEU A 147 -1.14 -1.79 11.04
CA LEU A 147 -0.74 -0.48 11.56
C LEU A 147 -0.64 -0.48 13.10
N GLU A 148 -1.51 -1.19 13.79
CA GLU A 148 -1.48 -1.34 15.25
C GLU A 148 -0.26 -2.14 15.72
N LEU A 149 0.08 -3.22 15.01
CA LEU A 149 1.33 -3.94 15.27
C LEU A 149 2.54 -3.01 15.07
N LEU A 150 2.56 -2.23 13.99
CA LEU A 150 3.64 -1.30 13.71
C LEU A 150 3.77 -0.23 14.80
N ARG A 151 2.69 0.48 15.15
CA ARG A 151 2.73 1.58 16.14
C ARG A 151 2.88 1.09 17.58
N GLY A 152 2.27 -0.05 17.93
CA GLY A 152 2.24 -0.59 19.29
C GLY A 152 3.40 -1.54 19.59
N GLU A 153 3.40 -2.72 18.96
CA GLU A 153 4.37 -3.78 19.27
C GLU A 153 5.79 -3.43 18.79
N TYR A 154 5.90 -2.96 17.54
CA TYR A 154 7.19 -2.66 16.93
C TYR A 154 7.70 -1.24 17.19
N ASN A 155 6.87 -0.36 17.78
CA ASN A 155 7.19 1.05 18.01
C ASN A 155 7.76 1.74 16.76
N PHE A 156 7.22 1.40 15.60
CA PHE A 156 7.62 1.95 14.31
C PHE A 156 7.03 3.34 14.15
N TRP A 157 7.87 4.36 14.17
CA TRP A 157 7.51 5.77 13.97
C TRP A 157 7.90 6.31 12.58
N GLY A 158 8.25 5.41 11.65
CA GLY A 158 8.42 5.77 10.25
C GLY A 158 7.10 6.15 9.58
N TYR A 159 7.19 6.66 8.36
CA TYR A 159 6.05 7.22 7.63
C TYR A 159 5.05 6.13 7.20
N ILE A 160 3.75 6.34 7.38
CA ILE A 160 2.70 5.42 6.91
C ILE A 160 1.69 6.16 6.04
N HIS A 161 1.57 5.74 4.78
CA HIS A 161 0.49 6.12 3.89
C HIS A 161 -0.45 4.92 3.71
N ALA A 162 -1.69 5.03 4.17
CA ALA A 162 -2.71 4.01 3.96
C ALA A 162 -3.76 4.43 2.91
N LYS A 163 -4.27 3.45 2.16
CA LYS A 163 -5.44 3.59 1.30
C LYS A 163 -6.67 3.03 2.00
N ALA A 164 -7.58 3.90 2.43
CA ALA A 164 -8.84 3.46 3.00
C ALA A 164 -9.72 2.82 1.91
N ILE A 165 -10.39 1.73 2.27
CA ILE A 165 -11.27 1.00 1.35
C ILE A 165 -12.61 1.75 1.23
N PRO A 166 -13.03 2.15 0.02
CA PRO A 166 -14.35 2.76 -0.18
C PRO A 166 -15.47 1.87 0.34
N GLY A 167 -16.43 2.49 1.05
CA GLY A 167 -17.53 1.78 1.70
C GLY A 167 -17.24 1.27 3.12
N ALA A 168 -16.05 1.52 3.68
CA ALA A 168 -15.78 1.21 5.08
C ALA A 168 -16.45 2.20 6.05
N SER A 169 -16.72 1.73 7.27
CA SER A 169 -17.38 2.50 8.31
C SER A 169 -16.55 3.70 8.80
N ALA A 170 -17.23 4.74 9.27
CA ALA A 170 -16.60 5.95 9.80
C ALA A 170 -15.64 5.64 10.97
N ALA A 171 -16.00 4.69 11.83
CA ALA A 171 -15.18 4.28 12.98
C ALA A 171 -13.84 3.65 12.54
N LEU A 172 -13.84 2.85 11.47
CA LEU A 172 -12.62 2.26 10.93
C LEU A 172 -11.75 3.30 10.23
N ILE A 173 -12.36 4.28 9.55
CA ILE A 173 -11.65 5.40 8.93
C ILE A 173 -10.95 6.24 10.01
N ASP A 174 -11.66 6.56 11.10
CA ASP A 174 -11.07 7.29 12.23
C ASP A 174 -9.89 6.52 12.85
N ARG A 175 -10.10 5.23 13.17
CA ARG A 175 -9.06 4.38 13.75
C ARG A 175 -7.83 4.26 12.85
N MET A 176 -8.00 4.06 11.54
CA MET A 176 -6.89 4.04 10.59
C MET A 176 -6.18 5.40 10.52
N GLY A 177 -6.92 6.50 10.51
CA GLY A 177 -6.35 7.85 10.42
C GLY A 177 -5.57 8.31 11.66
N ARG A 178 -5.83 7.73 12.84
CA ARG A 178 -5.01 7.94 14.05
C ARG A 178 -3.68 7.17 14.02
N LEU A 179 -3.56 6.17 13.14
CA LEU A 179 -2.37 5.33 13.02
C LEU A 179 -1.47 5.73 11.84
N ALA A 180 -2.08 6.21 10.76
CA ALA A 180 -1.40 6.61 9.52
C ALA A 180 -0.98 8.09 9.54
N ASP A 181 0.11 8.41 8.83
CA ASP A 181 0.54 9.78 8.58
C ASP A 181 -0.27 10.41 7.45
N ARG A 182 -0.52 9.64 6.37
CA ARG A 182 -1.32 10.05 5.21
C ARG A 182 -2.41 9.02 4.93
N LEU A 183 -3.61 9.51 4.65
CA LEU A 183 -4.75 8.67 4.31
C LEU A 183 -5.26 9.04 2.92
N SER A 184 -5.56 8.04 2.09
CA SER A 184 -6.11 8.28 0.76
C SER A 184 -7.28 7.39 0.42
N ILE A 185 -8.16 7.91 -0.42
CA ILE A 185 -9.31 7.19 -0.97
C ILE A 185 -9.31 7.47 -2.47
N ASN A 186 -9.35 6.43 -3.31
CA ASN A 186 -9.39 6.63 -4.75
C ASN A 186 -10.82 6.99 -5.20
N VAL A 187 -10.98 8.15 -5.82
CA VAL A 187 -12.21 8.52 -6.54
C VAL A 187 -12.32 7.74 -7.85
N GLU A 188 -11.17 7.36 -8.43
CA GLU A 188 -10.97 6.55 -9.64
C GLU A 188 -11.52 7.18 -10.91
N LEU A 189 -12.77 7.63 -10.94
CA LEU A 189 -13.45 8.11 -12.14
C LEU A 189 -14.23 9.41 -11.86
N PRO A 190 -14.16 10.41 -12.75
CA PRO A 190 -14.71 11.75 -12.49
C PRO A 190 -16.24 11.79 -12.49
N SER A 191 -16.88 10.97 -13.35
CA SER A 191 -18.34 10.99 -13.55
C SER A 191 -19.02 9.76 -12.95
N GLU A 192 -20.28 9.92 -12.54
CA GLU A 192 -21.07 8.79 -12.05
C GLU A 192 -21.30 7.72 -13.14
N GLN A 193 -21.50 8.15 -14.38
CA GLN A 193 -21.70 7.27 -15.52
C GLN A 193 -20.49 6.35 -15.74
N SER A 194 -19.28 6.92 -15.78
CA SER A 194 -18.04 6.14 -15.93
C SER A 194 -17.83 5.22 -14.73
N LEU A 195 -18.11 5.69 -13.50
CA LEU A 195 -18.03 4.86 -12.30
C LEU A 195 -18.94 3.64 -12.39
N ARG A 196 -20.21 3.81 -12.78
CA ARG A 196 -21.15 2.69 -12.97
C ARG A 196 -20.70 1.73 -14.06
N GLN A 197 -20.15 2.24 -15.15
CA GLN A 197 -19.73 1.43 -16.29
C GLN A 197 -18.44 0.63 -16.04
N LEU A 198 -17.48 1.22 -15.31
CA LEU A 198 -16.12 0.70 -15.15
C LEU A 198 -15.84 0.15 -13.75
N ALA A 199 -16.63 0.52 -12.73
CA ALA A 199 -16.51 0.02 -11.36
C ALA A 199 -17.90 -0.18 -10.74
N PRO A 200 -18.69 -1.14 -11.24
CA PRO A 200 -20.11 -1.29 -10.88
C PRO A 200 -20.36 -1.54 -9.39
N ASN A 201 -19.36 -2.05 -8.65
CA ASN A 201 -19.45 -2.29 -7.22
C ASN A 201 -19.11 -1.06 -6.35
N LYS A 202 -18.79 0.10 -6.96
CA LYS A 202 -18.48 1.34 -6.25
C LYS A 202 -19.58 2.38 -6.50
N SER A 203 -19.86 3.21 -5.51
CA SER A 203 -20.80 4.34 -5.61
C SER A 203 -20.09 5.66 -5.29
N ARG A 204 -20.62 6.77 -5.84
CA ARG A 204 -20.10 8.11 -5.52
C ARG A 204 -20.22 8.41 -4.04
N GLU A 205 -21.36 8.08 -3.42
CA GLU A 205 -21.57 8.29 -1.99
C GLU A 205 -20.53 7.53 -1.16
N GLY A 206 -20.27 6.26 -1.49
CA GLY A 206 -19.29 5.42 -0.79
C GLY A 206 -17.83 5.89 -0.93
N ILE A 207 -17.55 6.85 -1.82
CA ILE A 207 -16.25 7.48 -2.03
C ILE A 207 -16.20 8.87 -1.38
N PHE A 208 -17.17 9.74 -1.68
CA PHE A 208 -17.12 11.14 -1.22
C PHE A 208 -17.49 11.32 0.25
N ARG A 209 -18.41 10.49 0.77
CA ARG A 209 -18.76 10.51 2.19
C ARG A 209 -17.54 10.26 3.09
N PRO A 210 -16.74 9.19 2.90
CA PRO A 210 -15.57 8.97 3.74
C PRO A 210 -14.48 10.03 3.52
N MET A 211 -14.33 10.62 2.33
CA MET A 211 -13.45 11.77 2.13
C MET A 211 -13.89 13.00 2.93
N GLY A 212 -15.20 13.28 2.98
CA GLY A 212 -15.75 14.35 3.81
C GLY A 212 -15.49 14.12 5.30
N LEU A 213 -15.62 12.87 5.77
CA LEU A 213 -15.32 12.50 7.15
C LEU A 213 -13.84 12.76 7.51
N ILE A 214 -12.91 12.35 6.65
CA ILE A 214 -11.47 12.60 6.86
C ILE A 214 -11.18 14.11 6.90
N ALA A 215 -11.76 14.89 5.98
CA ALA A 215 -11.60 16.34 5.96
C ALA A 215 -12.14 17.01 7.23
N GLN A 216 -13.32 16.60 7.69
CA GLN A 216 -13.91 17.09 8.94
C GLN A 216 -13.05 16.74 10.15
N GLN A 217 -12.56 15.50 10.23
CA GLN A 217 -11.72 15.05 11.34
C GLN A 217 -10.36 15.77 11.36
N LEU A 218 -9.78 16.07 10.19
CA LEU A 218 -8.59 16.91 10.07
C LEU A 218 -8.82 18.32 10.60
N GLN A 219 -9.96 18.93 10.26
CA GLN A 219 -10.32 20.26 10.75
C GLN A 219 -10.49 20.27 12.27
N GLN A 220 -11.20 19.28 12.83
CA GLN A 220 -11.37 19.11 14.27
C GLN A 220 -10.03 18.90 14.97
N ASN A 221 -9.18 18.01 14.45
CA ASN A 221 -7.88 17.72 15.07
C ASN A 221 -6.94 18.94 15.05
N THR A 222 -7.01 19.77 14.00
CA THR A 222 -6.26 21.03 13.93
C THR A 222 -6.69 21.99 15.05
N GLN A 223 -7.99 22.11 15.30
CA GLN A 223 -8.53 22.92 16.39
C GLN A 223 -8.14 22.35 17.77
N GLU A 224 -8.23 21.04 17.95
CA GLU A 224 -7.82 20.36 19.17
C GLU A 224 -6.34 20.57 19.48
N LEU A 225 -5.45 20.45 18.49
CA LEU A 225 -4.00 20.63 18.67
C LEU A 225 -3.62 22.08 18.99
N ALA A 226 -4.42 23.05 18.55
CA ALA A 226 -4.25 24.47 18.90
C ALA A 226 -4.54 24.76 20.37
N ILE A 227 -5.43 23.97 20.98
CA ILE A 227 -5.82 24.10 22.40
C ILE A 227 -4.99 23.16 23.28
N TYR A 228 -4.78 21.92 22.82
CA TYR A 228 -4.12 20.83 23.52
C TYR A 228 -2.96 20.28 22.70
N HIS A 229 -1.75 20.78 22.94
CA HIS A 229 -0.54 20.37 22.21
C HIS A 229 -0.20 18.87 22.29
N ARG A 230 -0.78 18.13 23.24
CA ARG A 230 -0.61 16.67 23.41
C ARG A 230 -1.76 15.84 22.82
N ALA A 231 -2.72 16.45 22.14
CA ALA A 231 -3.78 15.70 21.48
C ALA A 231 -3.20 14.72 20.45
N ALA A 232 -3.84 13.56 20.31
CA ALA A 232 -3.44 12.56 19.32
C ALA A 232 -3.60 13.17 17.91
N LYS A 233 -2.59 13.02 17.06
CA LYS A 233 -2.66 13.51 15.69
C LYS A 233 -3.56 12.61 14.84
N PHE A 234 -4.28 13.21 13.91
CA PHE A 234 -5.06 12.51 12.90
C PHE A 234 -4.50 12.87 11.51
N VAL A 235 -3.96 11.88 10.80
CA VAL A 235 -3.44 12.02 9.43
C VAL A 235 -2.60 13.31 9.23
N PRO A 236 -1.49 13.49 9.98
CA PRO A 236 -0.73 14.74 9.99
C PRO A 236 -0.13 15.16 8.63
N ALA A 237 0.04 14.23 7.69
CA ALA A 237 0.49 14.51 6.31
C ALA A 237 -0.70 14.70 5.34
N GLY A 238 -1.92 14.76 5.85
CA GLY A 238 -3.14 15.12 5.13
C GLY A 238 -3.77 13.99 4.31
N GLN A 239 -4.83 14.35 3.60
CA GLN A 239 -5.57 13.45 2.73
C GLN A 239 -5.04 13.49 1.29
N ALA A 240 -5.10 12.38 0.57
CA ALA A 240 -4.86 12.34 -0.88
C ALA A 240 -5.93 11.53 -1.63
N THR A 241 -6.02 11.71 -2.94
CA THR A 241 -6.88 10.92 -3.82
C THR A 241 -6.23 10.67 -5.17
N GLN A 242 -6.71 9.66 -5.88
CA GLN A 242 -6.30 9.30 -7.24
C GLN A 242 -7.53 9.28 -8.14
N MET A 243 -7.37 9.80 -9.36
CA MET A 243 -8.41 9.85 -10.39
C MET A 243 -7.81 9.49 -11.76
N ILE A 244 -8.52 8.69 -12.53
CA ILE A 244 -8.23 8.30 -13.90
C ILE A 244 -9.04 9.21 -14.83
N ILE A 245 -8.36 9.92 -15.73
CA ILE A 245 -8.99 10.81 -16.71
C ILE A 245 -8.93 10.15 -18.09
N GLY A 246 -10.03 10.22 -18.83
CA GLY A 246 -10.12 9.71 -20.20
C GLY A 246 -10.47 8.23 -20.34
N ALA A 247 -10.83 7.54 -19.24
CA ALA A 247 -11.40 6.20 -19.30
C ALA A 247 -12.92 6.28 -19.50
N SER A 248 -13.43 5.76 -20.63
CA SER A 248 -14.85 5.75 -21.01
C SER A 248 -15.24 4.43 -21.67
#